data_AF-J3NAN8-F1
#
_entry.id   AF-J3NAN8-F1
#
_cell.length_a   1.000
_cell.length_b   1.000
_cell.length_c   1.000
_cell.angle_alpha   90.00
_cell.angle_beta   90.00
_cell.angle_gamma   90.00
#
_symmetry.space_group_name_H-M   'P 1'
#
loop_
_entity.id
_entity.type
_entity.pdbx_description
1 polymer ?
#
loop_
_entity_poly.entity_id
_entity_poly.type
_entity_poly.pdbx_seq_one_letter_code
_entity_poly.pdbx_strand_id
1 'polypeptide(L)'
;MIYEALLLREATYSHDLHLQVSNQEWLTFAKDCLDNGFYTIASKAFANALVNIDPSHPRYLDSTNSIVNNGKINGISGLQNFTQSLSAPRSVQTQSAEYMKKKASEFNEKSNLQLGKIKVPGSSMFRLGIRTRNIQKLHHSRKRNLEES
;
A
#
# COMPACT_ATOMS: atom_id res chain seq x y z
N MET A 1 -16.77 -12.07 17.00
CA MET A 1 -15.54 -11.90 17.81
C MET A 1 -15.00 -10.49 17.53
N ILE A 2 -14.49 -9.76 18.53
CA ILE A 2 -14.04 -8.36 18.37
C ILE A 2 -12.51 -8.33 18.43
N TYR A 3 -11.86 -7.59 17.53
CA TYR A 3 -10.39 -7.47 17.46
C TYR A 3 -9.75 -7.09 18.80
N GLU A 4 -10.35 -6.14 19.52
CA GLU A 4 -9.85 -5.69 20.83
C GLU A 4 -9.90 -6.78 21.90
N ALA A 5 -10.85 -7.72 21.81
CA ALA A 5 -10.93 -8.84 22.74
C ALA A 5 -9.78 -9.84 22.53
N LEU A 6 -9.37 -10.05 21.28
CA LEU A 6 -8.21 -10.89 20.94
C LEU A 6 -6.91 -10.23 21.42
N LEU A 7 -6.75 -8.92 21.19
CA LEU A 7 -5.60 -8.17 21.69
C LEU A 7 -5.52 -8.17 23.23
N LEU A 8 -6.64 -7.96 23.91
CA LEU A 8 -6.67 -7.99 25.37
C LEU A 8 -6.25 -9.35 25.89
N ARG A 9 -6.73 -10.44 25.30
CA ARG A 9 -6.36 -11.82 25.66
C ARG A 9 -4.88 -12.09 25.46
N GLU A 10 -4.33 -11.65 24.32
CA GLU A 10 -2.89 -11.74 24.02
C GLU A 10 -2.05 -10.97 25.06
N ALA A 11 -2.49 -9.78 25.47
CA ALA A 11 -1.79 -8.97 26.46
C ALA A 11 -1.89 -9.55 27.88
N THR A 12 -3.07 -10.02 28.30
CA THR A 12 -3.29 -10.55 29.64
C THR A 12 -2.64 -11.91 29.86
N TYR A 13 -2.54 -12.73 28.81
CA TYR A 13 -2.03 -14.10 28.89
C TYR A 13 -0.73 -14.30 28.10
N SER A 14 0.12 -13.27 28.06
CA SER A 14 1.41 -13.31 27.37
C SER A 14 2.37 -14.42 27.84
N HIS A 15 2.20 -14.92 29.07
CA HIS A 15 3.04 -15.95 29.68
C HIS A 15 2.35 -17.31 29.79
N ASP A 16 1.06 -17.40 29.45
CA ASP A 16 0.28 -18.64 29.53
C ASP A 16 -0.03 -19.14 28.11
N LEU A 17 0.77 -20.11 27.67
CA LEU A 17 0.72 -20.72 26.35
C LEU A 17 -0.64 -21.33 25.99
N HIS A 18 -1.46 -21.70 26.98
CA HIS A 18 -2.78 -22.29 26.76
C HIS A 18 -3.89 -21.26 26.60
N LEU A 19 -3.69 -20.03 27.08
CA LEU A 19 -4.67 -18.94 26.99
C LEU A 19 -4.33 -17.91 25.90
N GLN A 20 -3.12 -17.96 25.35
CA GLN A 20 -2.71 -17.12 24.24
C GLN A 20 -3.58 -17.35 22.98
N VAL A 21 -3.65 -16.34 22.11
CA VAL A 21 -4.32 -16.46 20.82
C VAL A 21 -3.46 -17.25 19.86
N SER A 22 -4.00 -18.35 19.34
CA SER A 22 -3.30 -19.17 18.36
C SER A 22 -3.24 -18.52 16.99
N ASN A 23 -2.23 -18.88 16.18
CA ASN A 23 -2.10 -18.41 14.79
C ASN A 23 -3.34 -18.72 13.96
N GLN A 24 -3.96 -19.88 14.21
CA GLN A 24 -5.15 -20.32 13.50
C GLN A 24 -6.39 -19.48 13.86
N GLU A 25 -6.51 -19.03 15.12
CA GLU A 25 -7.58 -18.11 15.53
C GLU A 25 -7.40 -16.75 14.86
N TRP A 26 -6.18 -16.19 14.85
CA TRP A 26 -5.89 -14.93 14.15
C TRP A 26 -6.18 -15.03 12.64
N LEU A 27 -5.81 -16.14 12.01
CA LEU A 27 -6.09 -16.39 10.58
C LEU A 27 -7.57 -16.48 10.26
N THR A 28 -8.33 -17.23 11.08
CA THR A 28 -9.77 -17.38 10.88
C THR A 28 -10.46 -16.02 11.05
N PHE A 29 -10.11 -15.28 12.11
CA PHE A 29 -10.64 -13.95 12.34
C PHE A 29 -10.29 -12.96 11.23
N ALA A 30 -9.05 -13.00 10.72
CA ALA A 30 -8.60 -12.12 9.65
C ALA A 30 -9.35 -12.38 8.33
N LYS A 31 -9.63 -13.64 8.00
CA LYS A 31 -10.44 -14.04 6.84
C LYS A 31 -11.88 -13.55 6.98
N ASP A 32 -12.50 -13.76 8.14
CA ASP A 32 -13.84 -13.24 8.39
C ASP A 32 -13.89 -11.72 8.24
N CYS A 33 -12.88 -10.99 8.76
CA CYS A 33 -12.81 -9.54 8.59
C CYS A 33 -12.66 -9.13 7.12
N LEU A 34 -11.88 -9.88 6.35
CA LEU A 34 -11.67 -9.64 4.93
C LEU A 34 -12.98 -9.82 4.14
N ASP A 35 -13.69 -10.93 4.37
CA ASP A 35 -14.95 -11.25 3.69
C ASP A 35 -16.05 -10.24 4.04
N ASN A 36 -16.01 -9.69 5.25
CA ASN A 36 -16.93 -8.64 5.71
C ASN A 36 -16.48 -7.21 5.34
N GLY A 37 -15.37 -7.04 4.62
CA GLY A 37 -14.90 -5.73 4.16
C GLY A 37 -14.19 -4.85 5.21
N PHE A 38 -13.87 -5.39 6.39
CA PHE A 38 -13.12 -4.69 7.43
C PHE A 38 -11.60 -4.77 7.18
N TYR A 39 -11.14 -4.19 6.07
CA TYR A 39 -9.77 -4.37 5.57
C TYR A 39 -8.67 -3.87 6.53
N THR A 40 -8.93 -2.79 7.28
CA THR A 40 -8.00 -2.26 8.30
C THR A 40 -7.76 -3.28 9.43
N ILE A 41 -8.83 -3.91 9.89
CA ILE A 41 -8.83 -4.88 11.00
C ILE A 41 -8.25 -6.21 10.51
N ALA A 42 -8.64 -6.64 9.31
CA ALA A 42 -8.09 -7.83 8.65
C ALA A 42 -6.56 -7.73 8.51
N SER A 43 -6.05 -6.59 8.03
CA SER A 43 -4.61 -6.34 7.88
C SER A 43 -3.86 -6.47 9.21
N LYS A 44 -4.42 -5.93 10.30
CA LYS A 44 -3.81 -6.02 11.64
C LYS A 44 -3.83 -7.45 12.18
N ALA A 45 -4.94 -8.16 11.98
CA ALA A 45 -5.06 -9.56 12.38
C ALA A 45 -4.08 -10.48 11.62
N PHE A 46 -3.86 -10.24 10.32
CA PHE A 46 -2.83 -10.95 9.56
C PHE A 46 -1.42 -10.67 10.08
N ALA A 47 -1.14 -9.43 10.51
CA ALA A 47 0.15 -9.10 11.12
C ALA A 47 0.38 -9.87 12.43
N ASN A 48 -0.62 -9.94 13.32
CA ASN A 48 -0.53 -10.72 14.56
C ASN A 48 -0.38 -12.24 14.29
N ALA A 49 -1.08 -12.75 13.27
CA ALA A 49 -0.92 -14.15 12.84
C ALA A 49 0.51 -14.49 12.39
N LEU A 50 1.24 -13.51 11.82
CA LEU A 50 2.63 -13.68 11.37
C LEU A 50 3.63 -13.59 12.53
N VAL A 51 3.42 -12.68 13.49
CA VAL A 51 4.32 -12.50 14.65
C VAL A 51 4.40 -13.76 15.51
N ASN A 52 3.28 -14.46 15.67
CA ASN A 52 3.21 -15.68 16.45
C ASN A 52 3.72 -16.93 15.68
N ILE A 53 4.28 -16.76 14.47
CA ILE A 53 5.07 -17.76 13.73
C ILE A 53 6.55 -17.49 14.02
N ASP A 54 6.94 -17.58 15.29
CA ASP A 54 8.34 -17.38 15.68
C ASP A 54 9.14 -18.68 15.42
N PRO A 55 10.21 -18.65 14.60
CA PRO A 55 11.06 -19.82 14.36
C PRO A 55 11.88 -20.23 15.60
N SER A 56 11.97 -19.38 16.64
CA SER A 56 12.80 -19.67 17.82
C SER A 56 12.11 -20.48 18.93
N HIS A 57 10.79 -20.67 18.86
CA HIS A 57 10.07 -21.57 19.75
C HIS A 57 9.35 -22.63 18.92
N PRO A 58 9.95 -23.82 18.73
CA PRO A 58 9.32 -24.90 18.01
C PRO A 58 8.15 -25.40 18.84
N ARG A 59 6.96 -24.85 18.59
CA ARG A 59 5.71 -25.54 18.84
C ARG A 59 5.75 -26.77 17.93
N TYR A 60 6.22 -27.89 18.51
CA TYR A 60 6.25 -29.26 17.98
C TYR A 60 5.82 -29.36 16.51
N LEU A 61 6.74 -29.08 15.59
CA LEU A 61 6.51 -29.24 14.16
C LEU A 61 7.60 -30.14 13.60
N ASP A 62 7.15 -31.34 13.26
CA ASP A 62 7.89 -32.32 12.50
C ASP A 62 8.49 -31.67 11.23
N SER A 63 9.77 -31.96 10.98
CA SER A 63 10.68 -31.26 10.05
C SER A 63 10.18 -31.23 8.59
N THR A 64 9.18 -32.04 8.27
CA THR A 64 8.48 -32.13 6.99
C THR A 64 7.56 -30.93 6.68
N ASN A 65 7.25 -30.07 7.66
CA ASN A 65 6.31 -28.96 7.51
C ASN A 65 6.93 -27.59 7.12
N SER A 66 8.26 -27.46 7.08
CA SER A 66 8.91 -26.15 6.88
C SER A 66 8.62 -25.52 5.51
N ILE A 67 8.59 -26.34 4.45
CA ILE A 67 8.28 -25.89 3.08
C ILE A 67 6.81 -25.48 2.95
N VAL A 68 5.90 -26.23 3.58
CA VAL A 68 4.46 -25.92 3.64
C VAL A 68 4.22 -24.62 4.42
N ASN A 69 4.99 -24.37 5.47
CA ASN A 69 4.92 -23.15 6.26
C ASN A 69 5.40 -21.92 5.46
N ASN A 70 6.46 -22.03 4.66
CA ASN A 70 6.92 -20.92 3.81
C ASN A 70 5.88 -20.51 2.76
N GLY A 71 5.17 -21.47 2.16
CA GLY A 71 4.06 -21.20 1.25
C GLY A 71 2.88 -20.50 1.94
N LYS A 72 2.55 -20.91 3.17
CA LYS A 72 1.50 -20.29 4.00
C LYS A 72 1.88 -18.87 4.43
N ILE A 73 3.14 -18.63 4.82
CA ILE A 73 3.65 -17.31 5.20
C ILE A 73 3.58 -16.34 4.02
N ASN A 74 3.99 -16.78 2.82
CA ASN A 74 3.89 -15.96 1.60
C ASN A 74 2.43 -15.66 1.22
N GLY A 75 1.51 -16.59 1.46
CA GLY A 75 0.07 -16.35 1.28
C GLY A 75 -0.47 -15.30 2.25
N ILE A 76 -0.07 -15.36 3.53
CA ILE A 76 -0.52 -14.41 4.56
C ILE A 76 0.06 -13.01 4.32
N SER A 77 1.34 -12.90 3.97
CA SER A 77 1.95 -11.62 3.64
C SER A 77 1.37 -11.01 2.37
N GLY A 78 1.06 -11.83 1.35
CA GLY A 78 0.34 -11.40 0.16
C GLY A 78 -1.03 -10.83 0.49
N LEU A 79 -1.78 -11.52 1.37
CA LEU A 79 -3.10 -11.10 1.80
C LEU A 79 -3.06 -9.84 2.66
N GLN A 80 -2.10 -9.73 3.58
CA GLN A 80 -1.83 -8.51 4.34
C GLN A 80 -1.60 -7.31 3.42
N ASN A 81 -0.68 -7.43 2.44
CA ASN A 81 -0.38 -6.38 1.48
C ASN A 81 -1.62 -5.98 0.65
N PHE A 82 -2.45 -6.95 0.28
CA PHE A 82 -3.71 -6.71 -0.42
C PHE A 82 -4.71 -5.92 0.44
N THR A 83 -4.93 -6.35 1.69
CA THR A 83 -5.81 -5.64 2.63
C THR A 83 -5.30 -4.24 2.97
N GLN A 84 -3.99 -4.05 3.06
CA GLN A 84 -3.36 -2.75 3.28
C GLN A 84 -3.56 -1.83 2.07
N SER A 85 -3.47 -2.37 0.85
CA SER A 85 -3.78 -1.61 -0.38
C SER A 85 -5.25 -1.17 -0.43
N LEU A 86 -6.18 -2.02 0.01
CA LEU A 86 -7.61 -1.71 0.11
C LEU A 86 -7.93 -0.73 1.24
N SER A 87 -7.19 -0.83 2.33
CA SER A 87 -7.33 0.02 3.52
C SER A 87 -6.67 1.38 3.36
N ALA A 88 -5.72 1.54 2.43
CA ALA A 88 -4.96 2.77 2.28
C ALA A 88 -5.90 3.90 1.84
N PRO A 89 -5.98 5.02 2.60
CA PRO A 89 -6.62 6.23 2.11
C PRO A 89 -5.83 6.69 0.88
N ARG A 90 -6.40 6.55 -0.32
CA ARG A 90 -5.83 7.22 -1.49
C ARG A 90 -5.99 8.71 -1.26
N SER A 91 -4.92 9.37 -0.79
CA SER A 91 -4.91 10.82 -0.68
C SER A 91 -5.25 11.41 -2.06
N VAL A 92 -5.92 12.56 -2.07
CA VAL A 92 -6.24 13.28 -3.33
C VAL A 92 -4.97 13.49 -4.17
N GLN A 93 -3.82 13.68 -3.53
CA GLN A 93 -2.52 13.83 -4.18
C GLN A 93 -2.06 12.52 -4.87
N THR A 94 -2.18 11.38 -4.19
CA THR A 94 -1.85 10.06 -4.75
C THR A 94 -2.77 9.73 -5.92
N GLN A 95 -4.07 9.95 -5.77
CA GLN A 95 -5.06 9.70 -6.82
C GLN A 95 -4.85 10.64 -8.03
N SER A 96 -4.49 11.90 -7.78
CA SER A 96 -4.14 12.86 -8.83
C SER A 96 -2.87 12.44 -9.56
N ALA A 97 -1.84 11.96 -8.86
CA ALA A 97 -0.61 11.47 -9.48
C ALA A 97 -0.86 10.24 -10.35
N GLU A 98 -1.66 9.27 -9.89
CA GLU A 98 -2.07 8.10 -10.68
C GLU A 98 -2.87 8.50 -11.93
N TYR A 99 -3.83 9.43 -11.78
CA TYR A 99 -4.61 9.95 -12.90
C TYR A 99 -3.72 10.65 -13.95
N MET A 100 -2.77 11.49 -13.51
CA MET A 100 -1.84 12.18 -14.40
C MET A 100 -0.91 11.20 -15.13
N LYS A 101 -0.44 10.13 -14.48
CA LYS A 101 0.33 9.05 -15.11
C LYS A 101 -0.48 8.35 -16.20
N LYS A 102 -1.74 7.99 -15.91
CA LYS A 102 -2.64 7.34 -16.88
C LYS A 102 -2.89 8.25 -18.09
N LYS A 103 -3.15 9.54 -17.85
CA LYS A 103 -3.35 10.53 -18.93
C LYS A 103 -2.11 10.78 -19.77
N ALA A 104 -0.92 10.75 -19.18
CA ALA A 104 0.32 10.87 -19.93
C ALA A 104 0.55 9.67 -20.88
N SER A 105 0.18 8.45 -20.44
CA SER A 105 0.24 7.24 -21.28
C SER A 105 -0.76 7.31 -22.44
N GLU A 106 -2.01 7.72 -22.17
CA GLU A 106 -3.06 7.87 -23.20
C GLU A 106 -2.70 8.93 -24.27
N PHE A 107 -1.91 9.95 -23.90
CA PHE A 107 -1.44 10.97 -24.84
C PHE A 107 -0.30 10.44 -25.72
N ASN A 108 0.61 9.64 -25.16
CA ASN A 108 1.77 9.09 -25.86
C ASN A 108 1.36 8.08 -26.96
N GLU A 109 0.32 7.28 -26.73
CA GLU A 109 -0.23 6.37 -27.76
C GLU A 109 -0.79 7.14 -28.96
N LYS A 110 -1.41 8.30 -28.74
CA LYS A 110 -1.99 9.12 -29.81
C LYS A 110 -0.95 9.94 -30.57
N SER A 111 0.14 10.36 -29.91
CA SER A 111 1.20 11.16 -30.55
C SER A 111 2.11 10.36 -31.48
N ASN A 112 2.18 9.03 -31.33
CA ASN A 112 3.02 8.19 -32.20
C ASN A 112 2.45 7.98 -33.61
N LEU A 113 1.19 8.37 -33.87
CA LEU A 113 0.54 8.21 -35.18
C LEU A 113 0.71 9.42 -36.11
N GLN A 114 1.38 10.49 -35.70
CA GLN A 114 1.34 11.75 -36.44
C GLN A 114 2.67 12.51 -36.43
N LEU A 115 3.74 11.86 -36.89
CA LEU A 115 5.02 12.53 -37.15
C LEU A 115 5.11 12.99 -38.61
N GLY A 116 4.32 14.00 -38.97
CA GLY A 116 4.43 14.72 -40.24
C GLY A 116 4.25 16.21 -39.99
N LYS A 117 5.36 16.98 -40.03
CA LYS A 117 5.47 18.45 -39.83
C LYS A 117 4.14 19.15 -39.45
N ILE A 118 3.76 19.05 -38.18
CA ILE A 118 2.54 19.66 -37.69
C ILE A 118 2.81 21.14 -37.42
N LYS A 119 2.11 22.04 -38.13
CA LYS A 119 1.96 23.43 -37.70
C LYS A 119 1.31 23.40 -36.32
N VAL A 120 2.11 23.69 -35.29
CA VAL A 120 1.66 23.67 -33.90
C VAL A 120 0.49 24.66 -33.77
N PRO A 121 -0.72 24.20 -33.37
CA PRO A 121 -1.87 25.08 -33.24
C PRO A 121 -1.57 26.24 -32.29
N GLY A 122 -2.13 27.43 -32.55
CA GLY A 122 -1.91 28.61 -31.70
C GLY A 122 -2.25 28.38 -30.23
N SER A 123 -3.20 27.49 -29.95
CA SER A 123 -3.55 27.05 -28.58
C SER A 123 -2.41 26.31 -27.87
N SER A 124 -1.62 25.52 -28.59
CA SER A 124 -0.44 24.84 -28.06
C SER A 124 0.69 25.84 -27.77
N MET A 125 0.92 26.79 -28.68
CA MET A 125 1.85 27.91 -28.47
C MET A 125 1.46 28.76 -27.26
N PHE A 126 0.18 29.07 -27.10
CA PHE A 126 -0.33 29.82 -25.95
C PHE A 126 -0.08 29.07 -24.63
N ARG A 127 -0.44 27.78 -24.56
CA ARG A 127 -0.20 26.94 -23.38
C ARG A 127 1.30 26.83 -23.06
N LEU A 128 2.14 26.70 -24.08
CA LEU A 128 3.59 26.66 -23.93
C LEU A 128 4.10 27.99 -23.34
N GLY A 129 3.62 29.13 -23.83
CA GLY A 129 3.95 30.45 -23.29
C GLY A 129 3.59 30.60 -21.81
N ILE A 130 2.40 30.16 -21.40
CA ILE A 130 1.99 30.16 -19.98
C ILE A 130 2.92 29.28 -19.14
N ARG A 131 3.26 28.08 -19.63
CA ARG A 131 4.16 27.15 -18.91
C ARG A 131 5.54 27.74 -18.73
N THR A 132 6.12 28.33 -19.78
CA THR A 132 7.44 28.98 -19.75
C THR A 132 7.45 30.13 -18.74
N ARG A 133 6.43 31.00 -18.77
CA ARG A 133 6.31 32.10 -17.80
C ARG A 133 6.22 31.61 -16.36
N ASN A 134 5.47 30.55 -16.10
CA ASN A 134 5.32 29.98 -14.76
C ASN A 134 6.63 29.37 -14.24
N ILE A 135 7.38 28.67 -15.10
CA ILE A 135 8.70 28.12 -14.76
C ILE A 135 9.68 29.25 -14.41
N GLN A 136 9.73 30.31 -15.22
CA GLN A 136 10.58 31.47 -14.94
C GLN A 136 10.23 32.12 -13.59
N LYS A 137 8.94 32.34 -13.31
CA LYS A 137 8.49 32.86 -12.01
C LYS A 137 8.88 31.97 -10.85
N LEU A 138 8.77 30.64 -11.00
CA LEU A 138 9.18 29.67 -9.99
C LEU A 138 10.68 29.76 -9.70
N HIS A 139 11.52 29.83 -10.74
CA HIS A 139 12.96 30.00 -10.57
C HIS A 139 13.31 31.33 -9.88
N HIS A 140 12.67 32.44 -10.27
CA HIS A 140 12.86 33.72 -9.59
C HIS A 140 12.41 33.70 -8.13
N SER A 141 11.29 33.02 -7.80
CA SER A 141 10.85 32.88 -6.42
C SER A 141 11.84 32.06 -5.60
N ARG A 142 12.36 30.96 -6.15
CA ARG A 142 13.36 30.11 -5.48
C ARG A 142 14.67 30.84 -5.26
N LYS A 143 15.10 31.67 -6.22
CA LYS A 143 16.31 32.48 -6.10
C LYS A 143 16.17 33.54 -5.00
N ARG A 144 15.04 34.27 -4.95
CA ARG A 144 14.77 35.25 -3.89
C ARG A 144 14.76 34.61 -2.50
N ASN A 145 14.14 33.45 -2.35
CA ASN A 145 14.12 32.73 -1.07
C ASN A 145 15.52 32.28 -0.60
N LEU A 146 16.50 32.15 -1.51
CA LEU A 146 17.89 31.80 -1.20
C LEU A 146 18.77 33.02 -0.87
N GLU A 147 18.40 34.22 -1.34
CA GLU A 147 19.11 35.46 -1.03
C GLU A 147 18.60 36.11 0.28
N GLU A 148 17.46 35.65 0.80
CA GLU A 148 16.83 36.09 2.06
C GLU A 148 17.09 35.14 3.26
N SER A 149 17.90 34.08 3.08
CA SER A 149 18.36 33.17 4.17
C SER A 149 19.84 33.38 4.47
#